data_AF-A0A1G0FR93-F1
#
_entry.id   AF-A0A1G0FR93-F1
#
_cell.length_a   1.000
_cell.length_b   1.000
_cell.length_c   1.000
_cell.angle_alpha   90.00
_cell.angle_beta   90.00
_cell.angle_gamma   90.00
#
_symmetry.space_group_name_H-M   'P 1'
#
loop_
_entity.id
_entity.type
_entity.pdbx_description
1 polymer ?
#
loop_
_entity_poly.entity_id
_entity_poly.type
_entity_poly.pdbx_seq_one_letter_code
_entity_poly.pdbx_strand_id
1 'polypeptide(L)'
;MREVAQMLDQLAELHAQREALEGEKQALVRRAIPPEIQARLDDIEAEFGGKAAAATTNIEALEASIKTATLAHGETVRGAGFQAVWNKGRQAWDSKGLTAYADSHPEVLQFRKEGEPTITIRRATAKGGD
;
A
#
# COMPACT_ATOMS: atom_id res chain seq x y z
N MET A 1 -11.48 20.47 -19.01
CA MET A 1 -10.39 20.63 -18.00
C MET A 1 -10.87 21.38 -16.75
N ARG A 2 -11.53 22.54 -16.85
CA ARG A 2 -12.04 23.27 -15.65
C ARG A 2 -13.07 22.46 -14.85
N GLU A 3 -13.94 21.70 -15.50
CA GLU A 3 -14.94 20.85 -14.85
C GLU A 3 -14.32 19.71 -14.03
N VAL A 4 -13.38 18.95 -14.61
CA VAL A 4 -12.67 17.88 -13.87
C VAL A 4 -11.88 18.44 -12.69
N ALA A 5 -11.28 19.63 -12.84
CA ALA A 5 -10.62 20.31 -11.72
C ALA A 5 -11.62 20.66 -10.60
N GLN A 6 -12.79 21.22 -10.95
CA GLN A 6 -13.85 21.50 -9.97
C GLN A 6 -14.35 20.23 -9.27
N MET A 7 -14.46 19.10 -9.98
CA MET A 7 -14.82 17.81 -9.38
C MET A 7 -13.75 17.31 -8.40
N LEU A 8 -12.46 17.53 -8.70
CA LEU A 8 -11.36 17.19 -7.80
C LEU A 8 -11.35 18.10 -6.56
N ASP A 9 -11.67 19.39 -6.71
CA ASP A 9 -11.80 20.32 -5.59
C ASP A 9 -12.99 19.93 -4.69
N GLN A 10 -14.13 19.60 -5.28
CA GLN A 10 -15.30 19.06 -4.56
C GLN A 10 -14.97 17.75 -3.84
N LEU A 11 -14.22 16.85 -4.49
CA LEU A 11 -13.77 15.61 -3.87
C LEU A 11 -12.86 15.90 -2.66
N ALA A 12 -11.93 16.85 -2.77
CA ALA A 12 -11.06 17.24 -1.66
C ALA A 12 -11.87 17.79 -0.47
N GLU A 13 -12.86 18.63 -0.74
CA GLU A 13 -13.76 19.19 0.27
C GLU A 13 -14.58 18.09 0.98
N LEU A 14 -15.15 17.14 0.22
CA LEU A 14 -15.87 16.00 0.79
C LEU A 14 -14.97 15.12 1.67
N HIS A 15 -13.71 14.93 1.26
CA HIS A 15 -12.74 14.22 2.08
C HIS A 15 -12.44 14.97 3.39
N ALA A 16 -12.29 16.29 3.35
CA ALA A 16 -12.07 17.12 4.54
C ALA A 16 -13.28 17.10 5.49
N GLN A 17 -14.50 17.21 4.96
CA GLN A 17 -15.73 17.10 5.75
C GLN A 17 -15.84 15.75 6.45
N ARG A 18 -15.53 14.65 5.75
CA ARG A 18 -15.53 13.31 6.34
C ARG A 18 -14.50 13.19 7.46
N GLU A 19 -13.30 13.74 7.27
CA GLU A 19 -12.24 13.75 8.29
C GLU A 19 -12.68 14.54 9.54
N ALA A 20 -13.33 15.69 9.36
CA ALA A 20 -13.87 16.48 10.47
C ALA A 20 -14.96 15.71 11.25
N LEU A 21 -15.93 15.13 10.55
CA LEU A 21 -17.01 14.35 11.16
C LEU A 21 -16.49 13.13 11.94
N GLU A 22 -15.49 12.43 11.39
CA GLU A 22 -14.88 11.30 12.10
C GLU A 22 -14.11 11.77 13.33
N GLY A 23 -13.44 12.92 13.26
CA GLY A 23 -12.79 13.56 14.42
C GLY A 23 -13.78 13.93 15.53
N GLU A 24 -14.91 14.56 15.18
CA GLU A 24 -15.98 14.92 16.12
C GLU A 24 -16.58 13.68 16.78
N LYS A 25 -16.89 12.66 15.99
CA LYS A 25 -17.38 11.37 16.47
C LYS A 25 -16.39 10.74 17.46
N GLN A 26 -15.09 10.71 17.13
CA GLN A 26 -14.07 10.18 18.04
C GLN A 26 -13.98 10.98 19.34
N ALA A 27 -14.10 12.31 19.29
CA ALA A 27 -14.12 13.15 20.48
C ALA A 27 -15.34 12.86 21.37
N LEU A 28 -16.52 12.68 20.78
CA LEU A 28 -17.74 12.30 21.50
C LEU A 28 -17.62 10.91 22.15
N VAL A 29 -17.06 9.94 21.43
CA VAL A 29 -16.80 8.60 21.97
C VAL A 29 -15.85 8.69 23.17
N ARG A 30 -14.74 9.41 23.05
CA ARG A 30 -13.79 9.59 24.17
C ARG A 30 -14.45 10.24 25.38
N ARG A 31 -15.32 11.22 25.17
CA ARG A 31 -16.08 11.87 26.26
C ARG A 31 -17.10 10.94 26.91
N ALA A 32 -17.68 10.02 26.13
CA ALA A 32 -18.67 9.07 26.62
C ALA A 32 -18.05 7.93 27.45
N ILE A 33 -16.76 7.64 27.30
CA ILE A 33 -16.05 6.63 28.06
C ILE A 33 -15.66 7.20 29.44
N PRO A 34 -16.15 6.62 30.55
CA PRO A 34 -15.72 7.04 31.88
C PRO A 34 -14.22 6.79 32.10
N PRO A 35 -13.52 7.62 32.89
CA PRO A 35 -12.07 7.49 33.10
C PRO A 35 -11.66 6.13 33.69
N GLU A 36 -12.52 5.51 34.51
CA GLU A 36 -12.28 4.17 35.06
C GLU A 36 -12.27 3.08 33.98
N ILE A 37 -13.09 3.22 32.95
CA ILE A 37 -13.14 2.26 31.84
C ILE A 37 -11.95 2.50 30.91
N GLN A 38 -11.56 3.75 30.67
CA GLN A 38 -10.36 4.07 29.91
C GLN A 38 -9.11 3.48 30.58
N ALA A 39 -8.96 3.62 31.90
CA ALA A 39 -7.83 3.04 32.63
C ALA A 39 -7.78 1.51 32.48
N ARG A 40 -8.92 0.82 32.56
CA ARG A 40 -8.97 -0.64 32.34
C ARG A 40 -8.60 -1.03 30.91
N LEU A 41 -8.97 -0.23 29.91
CA LEU A 41 -8.57 -0.46 28.52
C LEU A 41 -7.05 -0.26 28.35
N ASP A 42 -6.49 0.79 28.96
CA ASP A 42 -5.06 1.07 28.90
C ASP A 42 -4.24 -0.04 29.59
N ASP A 43 -4.72 -0.57 30.72
CA ASP A 43 -4.11 -1.72 31.41
C ASP A 43 -4.10 -2.98 30.53
N ILE A 44 -5.22 -3.27 29.85
CA ILE A 44 -5.32 -4.39 28.91
C ILE A 44 -4.36 -4.18 27.73
N GLU A 45 -4.35 -2.98 27.13
CA GLU A 45 -3.45 -2.67 26.02
C GLU A 45 -1.98 -2.81 26.43
N ALA A 46 -1.61 -2.41 27.65
CA ALA A 46 -0.26 -2.59 28.18
C ALA A 46 0.09 -4.08 28.39
N GLU A 47 -0.83 -4.89 28.91
CA GLU A 47 -0.61 -6.33 29.12
C GLU A 47 -0.43 -7.08 27.80
N PHE A 48 -1.26 -6.75 26.80
CA PHE A 48 -1.27 -7.44 25.52
C PHE A 48 -0.31 -6.83 24.49
N GLY A 49 0.03 -5.55 24.59
CA GLY A 49 0.97 -4.87 23.70
C GLY A 49 2.35 -5.51 23.73
N GLY A 50 2.86 -5.86 24.91
CA GLY A 50 4.14 -6.57 25.03
C GLY A 50 4.11 -7.98 24.43
N LYS A 51 3.03 -8.72 24.65
CA LYS A 51 2.84 -10.09 24.09
C LYS A 51 2.67 -10.06 22.57
N ALA A 52 1.91 -9.10 22.07
CA ALA A 52 1.69 -8.88 20.64
C ALA A 52 2.99 -8.44 19.96
N ALA A 53 3.77 -7.53 20.54
CA ALA A 53 5.04 -7.09 19.98
C ALA A 53 6.05 -8.24 19.82
N ALA A 54 6.13 -9.13 20.81
CA ALA A 54 6.97 -10.33 20.72
C ALA A 54 6.49 -11.28 19.61
N ALA A 55 5.18 -11.51 19.50
CA ALA A 55 4.60 -12.33 18.44
C ALA A 55 4.85 -11.73 17.05
N THR A 56 4.65 -10.42 16.87
CA THR A 56 4.93 -9.69 15.61
C THR A 56 6.39 -9.82 15.21
N THR A 57 7.31 -9.60 16.15
CA THR A 57 8.76 -9.74 15.88
C THR A 57 9.11 -11.16 15.41
N ASN A 58 8.53 -12.19 16.06
CA ASN A 58 8.74 -13.58 15.67
C ASN A 58 8.14 -13.90 14.29
N ILE A 59 6.96 -13.35 13.98
CA ILE A 59 6.32 -13.50 12.66
C ILE A 59 7.20 -12.88 11.59
N GLU A 60 7.66 -11.64 11.77
CA GLU A 60 8.51 -10.94 10.80
C GLU A 60 9.83 -11.68 10.56
N ALA A 61 10.48 -12.16 11.62
CA ALA A 61 11.70 -12.94 11.52
C ALA A 61 11.48 -14.27 10.77
N LEU A 62 10.37 -14.95 11.05
CA LEU A 62 10.01 -16.20 10.36
C LEU A 62 9.66 -15.94 8.89
N GLU A 63 8.90 -14.89 8.58
CA GLU A 63 8.58 -14.52 7.20
C GLU A 63 9.83 -14.17 6.39
N ALA A 64 10.78 -13.43 6.98
CA ALA A 64 12.05 -13.12 6.33
C ALA A 64 12.85 -14.40 6.02
N SER A 65 12.86 -15.34 6.97
CA SER A 65 13.50 -16.65 6.81
C SER A 65 12.83 -17.48 5.72
N ILE A 66 11.49 -17.53 5.71
CA ILE A 66 10.69 -18.22 4.68
C ILE A 66 10.98 -17.61 3.31
N LYS A 67 10.95 -16.27 3.16
CA LYS A 67 11.25 -15.60 1.89
C LYS A 67 12.63 -15.99 1.38
N THR A 68 13.64 -15.96 2.24
CA THR A 68 15.02 -16.34 1.88
C THR A 68 15.12 -17.80 1.46
N ALA A 69 14.52 -18.72 2.23
CA ALA A 69 14.52 -20.14 1.94
C ALA A 69 13.75 -20.48 0.64
N THR A 70 12.59 -19.87 0.42
CA THR A 70 11.79 -20.05 -0.81
C THR A 70 12.51 -19.50 -2.04
N LEU A 71 13.22 -18.37 -1.92
CA LEU A 71 14.07 -17.86 -3.00
C LEU A 71 15.22 -18.81 -3.33
N ALA A 72 15.88 -19.39 -2.32
CA ALA A 72 16.94 -20.37 -2.51
C ALA A 72 16.43 -21.70 -3.10
N HIS A 73 15.23 -22.13 -2.71
CA HIS A 73 14.60 -23.34 -3.25
C HIS A 73 14.12 -23.15 -4.70
N GLY A 74 13.69 -21.95 -5.07
CA GLY A 74 13.30 -21.63 -6.45
C GLY A 74 11.93 -22.18 -6.87
N GLU A 75 11.11 -22.65 -5.94
CA GLU A 75 9.78 -23.19 -6.20
C GLU A 75 8.77 -22.76 -5.13
N THR A 76 7.47 -22.85 -5.44
CA THR A 76 6.41 -22.53 -4.49
C THR A 76 6.31 -23.62 -3.42
N VAL A 77 6.36 -23.22 -2.15
CA VAL A 77 6.28 -24.14 -1.01
C VAL A 77 4.94 -23.93 -0.29
N ARG A 78 4.26 -25.03 0.06
CA ARG A 78 2.97 -25.01 0.79
C ARG A 78 3.11 -25.66 2.16
N GLY A 79 2.59 -24.97 3.17
CA GLY A 79 2.34 -25.52 4.50
C GLY A 79 0.85 -25.76 4.74
N ALA A 80 0.50 -26.14 5.97
CA ALA A 80 -0.88 -26.45 6.33
C ALA A 80 -1.83 -25.23 6.33
N GLY A 81 -1.31 -24.02 6.61
CA GLY A 81 -2.10 -22.78 6.67
C GLY A 81 -1.62 -21.64 5.77
N PHE A 82 -0.40 -21.73 5.21
CA PHE A 82 0.20 -20.69 4.39
C PHE A 82 0.95 -21.30 3.20
N GLN A 83 1.13 -20.51 2.15
CA GLN A 83 2.01 -20.86 1.02
C GLN A 83 2.94 -19.70 0.68
N ALA A 84 4.20 -20.03 0.41
CA ALA A 84 5.19 -19.10 -0.10
C ALA A 84 5.27 -19.28 -1.62
N VAL A 85 4.68 -18.35 -2.37
CA VAL A 85 4.62 -18.41 -3.82
C VAL A 85 5.89 -17.85 -4.42
N TRP A 86 6.70 -18.73 -5.01
CA TRP A 86 7.86 -18.31 -5.77
C TRP A 86 7.45 -17.91 -7.18
N ASN A 87 7.81 -16.70 -7.58
CA ASN A 87 7.62 -16.22 -8.94
C ASN A 87 9.00 -16.05 -9.58
N LYS A 88 9.16 -16.58 -10.79
CA LYS A 88 10.34 -16.31 -11.59
C LYS A 88 10.47 -14.80 -11.79
N GLY A 89 11.67 -14.26 -11.54
CA GLY A 89 11.94 -12.83 -11.71
C GLY A 89 11.44 -12.33 -13.06
N ARG A 90 10.71 -11.21 -13.04
CA ARG A 90 10.11 -10.66 -14.25
C ARG A 90 11.22 -10.22 -15.21
N GLN A 91 11.19 -10.72 -16.43
CA GLN A 91 12.03 -10.17 -17.49
C GLN A 91 11.51 -8.76 -17.81
N ALA A 92 12.24 -7.75 -17.37
CA ALA A 92 12.00 -6.36 -17.72
C ALA A 92 12.80 -6.02 -18.96
N TRP A 93 12.13 -5.48 -19.97
CA TRP A 93 12.78 -4.94 -21.15
C TRP A 93 13.06 -3.45 -20.92
N ASP A 94 14.24 -2.99 -21.34
CA ASP A 94 14.54 -1.56 -21.37
C ASP A 94 13.80 -0.92 -22.55
N SER A 95 12.61 -0.37 -22.27
CA SER A 95 11.78 0.30 -23.27
C SER A 95 12.50 1.48 -23.94
N LYS A 96 13.40 2.17 -23.24
CA LYS A 96 14.16 3.30 -23.81
C LYS A 96 15.18 2.78 -24.81
N GLY A 97 15.94 1.76 -24.43
CA GLY A 97 16.89 1.07 -25.31
C GLY A 97 16.20 0.48 -26.54
N LEU A 98 15.06 -0.19 -26.37
CA LEU A 98 14.28 -0.73 -27.49
C LEU A 98 13.72 0.36 -28.42
N THR A 99 13.32 1.50 -27.88
CA THR A 99 12.84 2.63 -28.68
C THR A 99 13.99 3.24 -29.50
N ALA A 100 15.18 3.39 -28.91
CA ALA A 100 16.36 3.85 -29.64
C ALA A 100 16.82 2.84 -30.71
N TYR A 101 16.69 1.53 -30.45
CA TYR A 101 16.97 0.49 -31.44
C TYR A 101 16.01 0.57 -32.64
N ALA A 102 14.74 0.90 -32.39
CA ALA A 102 13.72 1.03 -33.41
C ALA A 102 14.01 2.15 -34.44
N ASP A 103 14.86 3.13 -34.12
CA ASP A 103 15.30 4.16 -35.08
C ASP A 103 16.07 3.56 -36.26
N SER A 104 16.82 2.48 -35.99
CA SER A 104 17.59 1.73 -37.01
C SER A 104 16.88 0.47 -37.51
N HIS A 105 15.88 -0.01 -36.77
CA HIS A 105 15.13 -1.24 -37.04
C HIS A 105 13.62 -1.03 -36.80
N PRO A 106 12.91 -0.33 -37.70
CA PRO A 106 11.50 0.02 -37.53
C PRO A 106 10.55 -1.18 -37.47
N GLU A 107 10.98 -2.36 -37.96
CA GLU A 107 10.22 -3.60 -37.92
C GLU A 107 9.84 -4.04 -36.50
N VAL A 108 10.54 -3.55 -35.47
CA VAL A 108 10.21 -3.84 -34.07
C VAL A 108 8.93 -3.13 -33.62
N LEU A 109 8.58 -2.00 -34.24
CA LEU A 109 7.42 -1.20 -33.86
C LEU A 109 6.09 -1.94 -34.07
N GLN A 110 6.01 -2.88 -35.01
CA GLN A 110 4.80 -3.69 -35.25
C GLN A 110 4.41 -4.56 -34.05
N PHE A 111 5.37 -4.84 -33.16
CA PHE A 111 5.16 -5.66 -31.95
C PHE A 111 4.87 -4.81 -30.71
N ARG A 112 4.94 -3.47 -30.80
CA ARG A 112 4.59 -2.58 -29.69
C ARG A 112 3.08 -2.62 -29.46
N LYS A 113 2.68 -2.96 -28.25
CA LYS A 113 1.29 -2.85 -27.79
C LYS A 113 1.18 -1.67 -26.83
N GLU A 114 0.27 -0.76 -27.11
CA GLU A 114 -0.09 0.33 -26.22
C GLU A 114 -1.43 0.01 -25.56
N GLY A 115 -1.45 0.00 -24.23
CA GLY A 115 -2.67 -0.24 -23.46
C GLY A 115 -3.54 1.01 -23.37
N GLU A 116 -4.79 0.83 -22.98
CA GLU A 116 -5.70 1.97 -22.74
C GLU A 116 -5.18 2.86 -21.61
N PRO A 117 -5.34 4.19 -21.72
CA PRO A 117 -4.94 5.10 -20.66
C PRO A 117 -5.79 4.87 -19.41
N THR A 118 -5.14 4.60 -18.28
CA THR A 118 -5.80 4.46 -16.97
C THR A 118 -5.59 5.71 -16.13
N ILE A 119 -6.63 6.16 -15.42
CA ILE A 119 -6.51 7.24 -14.43
C ILE A 119 -6.45 6.67 -13.00
N THR A 120 -5.62 7.25 -12.14
CA THR A 120 -5.62 6.99 -10.70
C THR A 120 -5.72 8.33 -9.98
N ILE A 121 -6.79 8.52 -9.20
CA ILE A 121 -6.99 9.74 -8.40
C ILE A 121 -6.25 9.56 -7.08
N ARG A 122 -5.39 10.53 -6.72
CA ARG A 122 -4.62 10.54 -5.47
C ARG A 122 -4.76 11.91 -4.80
N ARG A 123 -4.65 11.97 -3.47
CA ARG A 123 -4.60 13.27 -2.76
C ARG A 123 -3.34 14.00 -3.20
N ALA A 124 -3.49 15.23 -3.67
CA ALA A 124 -2.35 16.07 -4.00
C ALA A 124 -1.66 16.49 -2.70
N THR A 125 -0.41 16.09 -2.50
CA THR A 125 0.44 16.71 -1.48
C THR A 125 0.77 18.11 -1.98
N ALA A 126 0.54 19.14 -1.16
CA ALA A 126 1.00 20.49 -1.47
C ALA A 126 2.49 20.43 -1.87
N LYS A 127 2.81 20.86 -3.09
CA LYS A 127 4.21 21.05 -3.49
C LYS A 127 4.81 22.04 -2.48
N GLY A 128 5.83 21.61 -1.75
CA GLY A 128 6.77 22.54 -1.13
C GLY A 128 7.24 23.49 -2.22
N GLY A 129 6.96 24.78 -2.02
CA GLY A 129 7.51 25.84 -2.85
C GLY A 129 9.00 25.98 -2.53
N ASP A 130 9.81 25.92 -3.57
CA ASP A 130 11.02 26.71 -3.74
C ASP A 130 11.00 27.23 -5.18
#